data_AF-A0A4Q1CF69-F1
#
_entry.id   AF-A0A4Q1CF69-F1
#
_cell.length_a   1.000
_cell.length_b   1.000
_cell.length_c   1.000
_cell.angle_alpha   90.00
_cell.angle_beta   90.00
_cell.angle_gamma   90.00
#
_symmetry.space_group_name_H-M   'P 1'
#
loop_
_entity.id
_entity.type
_entity.pdbx_description
1 polymer ?
#
loop_
_entity_poly.entity_id
_entity_poly.type
_entity_poly.pdbx_seq_one_letter_code
_entity_poly.pdbx_strand_id
1 'polypeptide(L)'
;MQQLIFILHIVLSVMTFNEAFNTYILHQKVIGWGFRQPHRVKLPNGYSATPCGYYTEYENGYKLIASGASIGETAIQEAMILDPNDVPIARDTEDLREVEC
;
A
#
# COMPACT_ATOMS: atom_id res chain seq x y z
N MET A 1 -17.95 4.54 28.33
CA MET A 1 -17.06 3.37 28.53
C MET A 1 -17.03 2.50 27.26
N GLN A 2 -17.06 3.02 26.03
CA GLN A 2 -15.96 3.59 25.24
C GLN A 2 -14.66 2.75 25.12
N GLN A 3 -14.54 1.61 25.83
CA GLN A 3 -13.42 0.67 25.66
C GLN A 3 -13.72 -0.46 24.66
N LEU A 4 -14.99 -0.67 24.29
CA LEU A 4 -15.36 -1.72 23.32
C LEU A 4 -15.06 -1.35 21.85
N ILE A 5 -14.91 -0.06 21.52
CA ILE A 5 -14.57 0.39 20.15
C ILE A 5 -13.07 0.21 19.86
N PHE A 6 -12.24 0.11 20.91
CA PHE A 6 -10.79 0.01 20.80
C PHE A 6 -10.29 -1.40 20.43
N ILE A 7 -11.13 -2.43 20.52
CA ILE A 7 -10.71 -3.83 20.34
C ILE A 7 -11.18 -4.40 18.98
N LEU A 8 -12.12 -3.75 18.29
CA LEU A 8 -12.63 -4.26 17.02
C LEU A 8 -11.78 -3.87 15.78
N HIS A 9 -10.84 -2.92 15.90
CA HIS A 9 -9.86 -2.60 14.83
C HIS A 9 -8.64 -3.56 14.82
N ILE A 10 -8.83 -4.78 15.30
CA ILE A 10 -7.99 -5.92 14.93
C ILE A 10 -8.44 -6.34 13.51
N VAL A 11 -8.18 -5.49 12.50
CA VAL A 11 -8.54 -5.75 11.08
C VAL A 11 -7.42 -5.27 10.15
N LEU A 12 -6.47 -6.18 9.94
CA LEU A 12 -5.70 -6.58 8.75
C LEU A 12 -5.43 -5.65 7.53
N SER A 13 -6.22 -4.64 7.20
CA SER A 13 -5.90 -3.57 6.24
C SER A 13 -6.82 -2.42 6.58
N VAL A 14 -6.29 -1.23 6.82
CA VAL A 14 -7.14 -0.11 7.28
C VAL A 14 -8.02 0.41 6.14
N MET A 15 -7.74 0.03 4.89
CA MET A 15 -8.37 0.61 3.71
C MET A 15 -8.15 -0.31 2.49
N THR A 16 -9.16 -0.52 1.65
CA THR A 16 -8.92 -1.25 0.39
C THR A 16 -8.05 -0.43 -0.57
N PHE A 17 -7.49 -1.05 -1.62
CA PHE A 17 -6.67 -0.33 -2.59
C PHE A 17 -7.45 0.81 -3.24
N ASN A 18 -8.67 0.54 -3.71
CA ASN A 18 -9.53 1.57 -4.27
C ASN A 18 -9.83 2.72 -3.28
N GLU A 19 -10.12 2.40 -2.01
CA GLU A 19 -10.35 3.42 -0.98
C GLU A 19 -9.11 4.29 -0.74
N ALA A 20 -7.92 3.67 -0.65
CA ALA A 20 -6.66 4.38 -0.47
C ALA A 20 -6.28 5.21 -1.70
N PHE A 21 -6.54 4.69 -2.90
CA PHE A 21 -6.31 5.40 -4.14
C PHE A 21 -7.17 6.66 -4.21
N ASN A 22 -8.48 6.54 -3.96
CA ASN A 22 -9.38 7.69 -3.99
C ASN A 22 -9.06 8.73 -2.90
N THR A 23 -8.56 8.28 -1.75
CA THR A 23 -8.26 9.18 -0.62
C THR A 23 -6.92 9.89 -0.78
N TYR A 24 -5.87 9.18 -1.21
CA TYR A 24 -4.49 9.67 -1.12
C TYR A 24 -3.79 9.86 -2.46
N ILE A 25 -4.35 9.36 -3.56
CA ILE A 25 -3.71 9.41 -4.88
C ILE A 25 -4.52 10.24 -5.86
N LEU A 26 -5.84 10.02 -5.90
CA LEU A 26 -6.72 10.74 -6.80
C LEU A 26 -6.66 12.26 -6.51
N HIS A 27 -6.56 13.04 -7.58
CA HIS A 27 -6.42 14.50 -7.55
C HIS A 27 -5.14 15.05 -6.90
N GLN A 28 -4.19 14.19 -6.53
CA GLN A 28 -2.88 14.65 -6.04
C GLN A 28 -1.94 14.97 -7.19
N LYS A 29 -1.12 16.00 -7.00
CA LYS A 29 -0.08 16.39 -7.94
C LYS A 29 1.11 15.45 -7.82
N VAL A 30 1.56 14.94 -8.96
CA VAL A 30 2.82 14.18 -9.05
C VAL A 30 4.00 15.15 -8.91
N ILE A 31 4.93 14.84 -8.01
CA ILE A 31 6.15 15.63 -7.77
C ILE A 31 7.43 14.88 -8.12
N GLY A 32 7.36 13.57 -8.32
CA GLY A 32 8.53 12.76 -8.62
C GLY A 32 8.18 11.34 -9.04
N TRP A 33 9.20 10.61 -9.45
CA TRP A 33 9.15 9.19 -9.72
C TRP A 33 10.53 8.58 -9.49
N GLY A 34 10.58 7.27 -9.31
CA GLY A 34 11.84 6.59 -9.06
C GLY A 34 11.70 5.08 -9.05
N PHE A 35 12.78 4.42 -8.62
CA PHE A 35 12.84 2.98 -8.44
C PHE A 35 13.31 2.66 -7.04
N ARG A 36 12.65 1.70 -6.39
CA ARG A 36 13.02 1.19 -5.06
C ARG A 36 13.43 -0.27 -5.15
N GLN A 37 14.63 -0.56 -4.61
CA GLN A 37 15.08 -1.94 -4.38
C GLN A 37 14.28 -2.60 -3.25
N PRO A 38 14.12 -3.93 -3.25
CA PRO A 38 13.43 -4.66 -2.17
C PRO A 38 13.96 -4.31 -0.79
N HIS A 39 13.09 -3.74 0.05
CA HIS A 39 13.38 -3.43 1.45
C HIS A 39 12.25 -3.92 2.34
N ARG A 40 12.58 -4.73 3.36
CA ARG A 40 11.58 -5.30 4.26
C ARG A 40 11.09 -4.24 5.24
N VAL A 41 9.77 -4.03 5.28
CA VAL A 41 9.07 -3.13 6.20
C VAL A 41 8.16 -3.96 7.11
N LYS A 42 8.11 -3.62 8.41
CA LYS A 42 7.14 -4.18 9.35
C LYS A 42 5.84 -3.41 9.26
N LEU A 43 4.74 -4.13 9.05
CA LEU A 43 3.41 -3.59 9.05
C LEU A 43 2.86 -3.49 10.49
N PRO A 44 1.87 -2.61 10.75
CA PRO A 44 1.24 -2.48 12.07
C PRO A 44 0.61 -3.79 12.58
N ASN A 45 0.19 -4.67 11.67
CA ASN A 45 -0.37 -5.99 11.98
C ASN A 45 0.69 -7.06 12.33
N GLY A 46 1.97 -6.68 12.42
CA GLY A 46 3.08 -7.55 12.76
C GLY A 46 3.65 -8.36 11.59
N TYR A 47 3.00 -8.35 10.42
CA TYR A 47 3.51 -8.98 9.21
C TYR A 47 4.61 -8.13 8.57
N SER A 48 5.33 -8.72 7.61
CA SER A 48 6.34 -8.02 6.82
C SER A 48 5.86 -7.86 5.38
N ALA A 49 6.17 -6.71 4.78
CA ALA A 49 6.03 -6.45 3.36
C ALA A 49 7.38 -6.05 2.79
N THR A 50 7.57 -6.22 1.48
CA THR A 50 8.82 -5.86 0.80
C THR A 50 8.50 -4.99 -0.42
N PRO A 51 8.03 -3.75 -0.24
CA PRO A 51 7.68 -2.88 -1.37
C PRO A 51 8.91 -2.63 -2.26
N CYS A 52 8.79 -2.89 -3.56
CA CYS A 52 9.84 -2.68 -4.55
C CYS A 52 9.28 -2.32 -5.93
N GLY A 53 10.15 -1.80 -6.80
CA GLY A 53 9.81 -1.44 -8.17
C GLY A 53 9.69 0.06 -8.41
N TYR A 54 9.09 0.40 -9.54
CA TYR A 54 8.88 1.79 -9.94
C TYR A 54 7.75 2.42 -9.13
N TYR A 55 7.98 3.65 -8.68
CA TYR A 55 6.99 4.42 -7.94
C TYR A 55 6.79 5.81 -8.52
N THR A 56 5.59 6.34 -8.31
CA THR A 56 5.24 7.76 -8.47
C THR A 56 5.06 8.38 -7.10
N GLU A 57 5.63 9.57 -6.88
CA GLU A 57 5.52 10.32 -5.62
C GLU A 57 4.59 11.52 -5.80
N TYR A 58 3.72 11.73 -4.81
CA TYR A 58 2.70 12.75 -4.80
C TYR A 58 3.00 13.83 -3.74
N GLU A 59 2.47 15.04 -3.94
CA GLU A 59 2.75 16.22 -3.11
C GLU A 59 2.40 16.04 -1.62
N ASN A 60 1.47 15.13 -1.31
CA ASN A 60 1.11 14.73 0.06
C ASN A 60 2.09 13.71 0.68
N GLY A 61 3.17 13.34 -0.01
CA GLY A 61 4.20 12.40 0.43
C GLY A 61 3.88 10.92 0.15
N TYR A 62 2.66 10.61 -0.29
CA TYR A 62 2.26 9.23 -0.62
C TYR A 62 2.91 8.78 -1.92
N LYS A 63 3.08 7.46 -2.05
CA LYS A 63 3.67 6.85 -3.24
C LYS A 63 2.80 5.74 -3.79
N LEU A 64 2.73 5.64 -5.11
CA LEU A 64 2.07 4.53 -5.80
C LEU A 64 3.11 3.68 -6.53
N ILE A 65 3.16 2.39 -6.21
CA ILE A 65 3.83 1.36 -7.00
C ILE A 65 2.76 0.70 -7.84
N ALA A 66 2.72 0.98 -9.15
CA ALA A 66 1.70 0.43 -10.05
C ALA A 66 2.03 -0.99 -10.56
N SER A 67 3.32 -1.31 -10.62
CA SER A 67 3.83 -2.64 -10.94
C SER A 67 5.20 -2.76 -10.31
N GLY A 68 5.32 -3.61 -9.28
CA GLY A 68 6.60 -3.82 -8.65
C GLY A 68 7.39 -4.89 -9.40
N ALA A 69 8.62 -4.56 -9.76
CA ALA A 69 9.58 -5.48 -10.34
C ALA A 69 10.91 -5.29 -9.61
N SER A 70 11.54 -6.38 -9.18
CA SER A 70 12.94 -6.33 -8.78
C SER A 70 13.80 -6.50 -10.03
N ILE A 71 14.88 -5.73 -10.16
CA ILE A 71 15.81 -5.92 -11.27
C ILE A 71 16.56 -7.23 -11.01
N GLY A 72 16.24 -8.29 -11.76
CA GLY A 72 16.95 -9.57 -11.72
C GLY A 72 16.19 -10.74 -11.08
N GLU A 73 15.08 -10.51 -10.38
CA GLU A 73 14.23 -11.59 -9.86
C GLU A 73 12.76 -11.35 -10.23
N THR A 74 12.12 -12.37 -10.81
CA THR A 74 10.73 -12.29 -11.30
C THR A 74 9.75 -12.74 -10.22
N ALA A 75 9.46 -11.86 -9.26
CA ALA A 75 8.14 -11.85 -8.63
C ALA A 75 7.45 -10.55 -9.06
N ILE A 76 6.38 -10.66 -9.85
CA ILE A 76 5.49 -9.54 -10.15
C ILE A 76 4.87 -9.15 -8.81
N GLN A 77 5.18 -7.95 -8.34
CA GLN A 77 4.57 -7.44 -7.12
C GLN A 77 3.32 -6.64 -7.49
N GLU A 78 2.24 -6.95 -6.79
CA GLU A 78 0.94 -6.28 -6.87
C GLU A 78 1.09 -4.78 -6.61
N ALA A 79 0.15 -3.98 -7.15
CA ALA A 79 0.19 -2.55 -6.94
C ALA A 79 0.04 -2.22 -5.44
N MET A 80 0.80 -1.24 -4.96
CA MET A 80 0.82 -0.84 -3.54
C MET A 80 0.77 0.68 -3.41
N ILE A 81 0.05 1.15 -2.39
CA ILE A 81 0.10 2.54 -1.95
C ILE A 81 0.91 2.60 -0.65
N LEU A 82 1.93 3.46 -0.64
CA LEU A 82 2.79 3.69 0.52
C LEU A 82 2.45 5.03 1.16
N ASP A 83 2.49 5.08 2.49
CA ASP A 83 2.42 6.32 3.25
C ASP A 83 3.71 7.16 3.09
N PRO A 84 3.75 8.39 3.65
CA PRO A 84 4.95 9.22 3.61
C PRO A 84 6.19 8.63 4.30
N ASN A 85 6.02 7.60 5.15
CA ASN A 85 7.10 6.86 5.81
C ASN A 85 7.49 5.58 5.04
N ASP A 86 6.98 5.42 3.81
CA ASP A 86 7.15 4.27 2.95
C ASP A 86 6.61 2.93 3.49
N VAL A 87 5.59 3.00 4.36
CA VAL A 87 4.88 1.83 4.87
C VAL A 87 3.68 1.55 3.96
N PRO A 88 3.50 0.31 3.46
CA PRO A 88 2.31 -0.04 2.69
C PRO A 88 1.04 0.13 3.51
N ILE A 89 0.08 0.88 2.96
CA ILE A 89 -1.26 1.09 3.55
C ILE A 89 -2.38 0.40 2.79
N ALA A 90 -2.15 0.04 1.52
CA ALA A 90 -3.09 -0.74 0.72
C ALA A 90 -2.38 -1.51 -0.40
N ARG A 91 -2.96 -2.65 -0.80
CA ARG A 91 -2.49 -3.52 -1.90
C ARG A 91 -3.64 -3.95 -2.78
N ASP A 92 -3.41 -4.07 -4.08
CA ASP A 92 -4.46 -4.39 -5.07
C ASP A 92 -5.20 -5.72 -4.79
N THR A 93 -4.57 -6.67 -4.09
CA THR A 93 -5.24 -7.91 -3.64
C THR A 93 -6.28 -7.72 -2.53
N GLU A 94 -6.32 -6.56 -1.90
CA GLU A 94 -7.26 -6.27 -0.81
C GLU A 94 -8.66 -5.88 -1.34
N ASP A 95 -8.80 -5.64 -2.65
CA ASP A 95 -10.09 -5.44 -3.32
C ASP A 95 -10.78 -6.77 -3.71
N LEU A 96 -10.11 -7.92 -3.53
CA LEU A 96 -10.68 -9.26 -3.76
C LEU A 96 -11.65 -9.64 -2.62
N ARG A 97 -12.81 -8.99 -2.56
CA ARG A 97 -13.97 -9.56 -1.84
C ARG A 97 -14.47 -10.78 -2.62
N GLU A 98 -14.86 -11.81 -1.88
CA GLU A 98 -15.38 -13.07 -2.44
C GLU A 98 -16.39 -12.77 -3.57
N VAL A 99 -16.13 -13.32 -4.76
CA VAL A 99 -17.17 -13.47 -5.76
C VAL A 99 -18.19 -14.43 -5.14
N GLU A 100 -19.31 -13.92 -4.65
CA GLU A 100 -20.45 -14.77 -4.32
C GLU A 100 -20.86 -15.51 -5.60
N CYS A 101 -20.54 -16.80 -5.67
CA CYS A 101 -20.95 -17.72 -6.74
C CYS A 101 -22.44 -18.07 -6.64
#